data_AF-A0A1H5H187-F1
#
_entry.id   AF-A0A1H5H187-F1
#
_cell.length_a   1.000
_cell.length_b   1.000
_cell.length_c   1.000
_cell.angle_alpha   90.00
_cell.angle_beta   90.00
_cell.angle_gamma   90.00
#
_symmetry.space_group_name_H-M   'P 1'
#
loop_
_entity.id
_entity.type
_entity.pdbx_description
1 polymer ?
#
loop_
_entity_poly.entity_id
_entity_poly.type
_entity_poly.pdbx_seq_one_letter_code
_entity_poly.pdbx_strand_id
1 'polypeptide(L)'
;MEIQDTASVLIKIQSFDNRIVDDPNILAWHEILAPYMLQDCLQAVSKYFSKYSAWIMPSHILDHVREVEADRRNGFHNGWHPTQADEQAGNWGEVSRRLNRAVSTGELTPAAYDRYQEQNLTLDAALGLVAIQ
;
A
#
# COMPACT_ATOMS: atom_id res chain seq x y z
N MET A 1 -6.92 0.51 -4.63
CA MET A 1 -6.77 1.18 -5.94
C MET A 1 -8.13 1.29 -6.62
N GLU A 2 -8.31 2.28 -7.50
CA GLU A 2 -9.52 2.44 -8.29
C GLU A 2 -9.56 1.49 -9.51
N ILE A 3 -10.67 1.44 -10.23
CA ILE A 3 -10.79 0.53 -11.38
C ILE A 3 -9.81 0.88 -12.51
N GLN A 4 -9.52 2.17 -12.74
CA GLN A 4 -8.54 2.63 -13.74
C GLN A 4 -7.11 2.21 -13.38
N ASP A 5 -6.80 2.11 -12.08
CA ASP A 5 -5.52 1.60 -11.61
C ASP A 5 -5.39 0.10 -11.94
N THR A 6 -6.46 -0.66 -11.76
CA THR A 6 -6.49 -2.09 -12.12
C THR A 6 -6.26 -2.28 -13.61
N ALA A 7 -6.91 -1.45 -14.44
CA ALA A 7 -6.66 -1.44 -15.88
C ALA A 7 -5.18 -1.16 -16.20
N SER A 8 -4.55 -0.22 -15.49
CA SER A 8 -3.12 0.09 -15.65
C SER A 8 -2.22 -1.11 -15.30
N VAL A 9 -2.56 -1.88 -14.27
CA VAL A 9 -1.85 -3.14 -13.94
C VAL A 9 -1.98 -4.15 -15.07
N LEU A 10 -3.19 -4.36 -15.60
CA LEU A 10 -3.44 -5.30 -16.70
C LEU A 10 -2.75 -4.89 -18.01
N ILE A 11 -2.73 -3.60 -18.34
CA ILE A 11 -2.01 -3.06 -19.51
C ILE A 11 -0.50 -3.30 -19.37
N LYS A 12 0.05 -3.14 -18.17
CA LYS A 12 1.46 -3.47 -17.92
C LYS A 12 1.72 -4.96 -18.15
N ILE A 13 0.84 -5.83 -17.68
CA ILE A 13 0.96 -7.28 -17.89
C ILE A 13 0.88 -7.64 -19.37
N GLN A 14 -0.06 -7.05 -20.10
CA GLN A 14 -0.21 -7.23 -21.55
C GLN A 14 1.07 -6.91 -22.31
N SER A 15 1.85 -5.92 -21.86
CA SER A 15 3.16 -5.60 -22.45
C SER A 15 4.19 -6.75 -22.35
N PHE A 16 3.99 -7.72 -21.45
CA PHE A 16 4.86 -8.88 -21.26
C PHE A 16 4.31 -10.16 -21.91
N ASP A 17 3.01 -10.42 -21.80
CA ASP A 17 2.41 -11.70 -22.22
C ASP A 17 1.43 -11.61 -23.39
N ASN A 18 1.25 -10.42 -23.96
CA ASN A 18 0.36 -10.14 -25.09
C ASN A 18 -1.11 -10.56 -24.86
N ARG A 19 -1.58 -10.64 -23.61
CA ARG A 19 -3.00 -10.90 -23.33
C ARG A 19 -3.91 -9.83 -23.92
N ILE A 20 -5.16 -10.17 -24.20
CA ILE A 20 -6.20 -9.18 -24.48
C ILE A 20 -6.72 -8.65 -23.14
N VAL A 21 -6.84 -7.33 -23.02
CA VAL A 21 -7.41 -6.65 -21.85
C VAL A 21 -8.71 -5.99 -22.28
N ASP A 22 -9.80 -6.36 -21.60
CA ASP A 22 -11.15 -5.85 -21.81
C ASP A 22 -11.85 -5.60 -20.46
N ASP A 23 -13.04 -5.00 -20.50
CA ASP A 23 -13.78 -4.62 -19.28
C ASP A 23 -14.07 -5.82 -18.35
N PRO A 24 -14.50 -7.01 -18.85
CA PRO A 24 -14.66 -8.19 -17.99
C PRO A 24 -13.38 -8.60 -17.26
N ASN A 25 -12.22 -8.58 -17.95
CA ASN A 25 -10.95 -8.90 -17.32
C ASN A 25 -10.59 -7.87 -16.23
N ILE A 26 -10.82 -6.57 -16.49
CA ILE A 26 -10.56 -5.50 -15.53
C ILE A 26 -11.42 -5.67 -14.29
N LEU A 27 -12.73 -5.90 -14.46
CA LEU A 27 -13.66 -6.10 -13.34
C LEU A 27 -13.26 -7.30 -12.48
N ALA A 28 -12.99 -8.45 -13.10
CA ALA A 28 -12.59 -9.66 -12.38
C ALA A 28 -11.28 -9.49 -11.61
N TRP A 29 -10.30 -8.77 -12.18
CA TRP A 29 -9.06 -8.46 -11.47
C TRP A 29 -9.26 -7.41 -10.38
N HIS A 30 -10.18 -6.46 -10.58
CA HIS A 30 -10.44 -5.38 -9.63
C HIS A 30 -10.99 -5.93 -8.32
N GLU A 31 -11.86 -6.95 -8.36
CA GLU A 31 -12.35 -7.64 -7.16
C GLU A 31 -11.23 -8.11 -6.22
N ILE A 32 -10.07 -8.43 -6.79
CA ILE A 32 -8.92 -8.95 -6.05
C ILE A 32 -7.92 -7.82 -5.71
N LEU A 33 -7.68 -6.90 -6.66
CA LEU A 33 -6.63 -5.89 -6.53
C LEU A 33 -7.09 -4.59 -5.86
N ALA A 34 -8.39 -4.31 -5.79
CA ALA A 34 -8.94 -3.10 -5.20
C ALA A 34 -8.40 -2.76 -3.79
N PRO A 35 -8.15 -3.70 -2.88
CA PRO A 35 -7.59 -3.38 -1.56
C PRO A 35 -6.14 -2.87 -1.58
N TYR A 36 -5.39 -3.12 -2.65
CA TYR A 36 -3.95 -2.91 -2.70
C TYR A 36 -3.58 -1.61 -3.44
N MET A 37 -2.31 -1.21 -3.29
CA MET A 37 -1.76 -0.02 -3.94
C MET A 37 -1.33 -0.30 -5.37
N LEU A 38 -1.63 0.64 -6.28
CA LEU A 38 -1.23 0.54 -7.70
C LEU A 38 0.28 0.29 -7.84
N GLN A 39 1.09 1.08 -7.15
CA GLN A 39 2.55 1.01 -7.26
C GLN A 39 3.09 -0.38 -6.89
N ASP A 40 2.53 -1.00 -5.85
CA ASP A 40 2.95 -2.32 -5.38
C ASP A 40 2.59 -3.41 -6.39
N CYS A 41 1.38 -3.34 -6.95
CA CYS A 41 0.96 -4.25 -8.00
C CYS A 41 1.81 -4.08 -9.27
N LEU A 42 2.14 -2.85 -9.68
CA LEU A 42 3.02 -2.60 -10.82
C LEU A 42 4.44 -3.13 -10.56
N GLN A 43 4.97 -2.97 -9.35
CA GLN A 43 6.27 -3.52 -8.96
C GLN A 43 6.24 -5.06 -8.99
N ALA A 44 5.18 -5.67 -8.45
CA ALA A 44 4.97 -7.11 -8.45
C ALA A 44 4.97 -7.70 -9.87
N VAL A 45 4.32 -7.04 -10.84
CA VAL A 45 4.36 -7.46 -12.25
C VAL A 45 5.79 -7.47 -12.80
N SER A 46 6.55 -6.40 -12.57
CA SER A 46 7.96 -6.33 -13.00
C SER A 46 8.82 -7.41 -12.31
N LYS A 47 8.63 -7.62 -11.01
CA LYS A 47 9.35 -8.63 -10.23
C LYS A 47 9.04 -10.04 -10.74
N TYR A 48 7.79 -10.34 -11.04
CA TYR A 48 7.39 -11.63 -11.58
C TYR A 48 8.05 -11.91 -12.94
N PHE A 49 7.89 -11.00 -13.91
CA PHE A 49 8.45 -11.19 -15.26
C PHE A 49 9.98 -11.08 -15.35
N SER A 50 10.66 -10.58 -14.29
CA SER A 50 12.11 -10.65 -14.20
C SER A 50 12.64 -12.08 -13.97
N LYS A 51 11.79 -12.99 -13.49
CA LYS A 51 12.14 -14.36 -13.14
C LYS A 51 11.37 -15.42 -13.92
N TYR A 52 10.12 -15.12 -14.26
CA TYR A 52 9.20 -16.09 -14.86
C TYR A 52 8.73 -15.60 -16.23
N SER A 53 8.53 -16.54 -17.14
CA SER A 53 7.96 -16.29 -18.47
C SER A 53 6.54 -16.84 -18.61
N ALA A 54 6.01 -17.52 -17.58
CA ALA A 54 4.68 -18.11 -17.59
C ALA A 54 3.59 -17.05 -17.40
N TRP A 55 2.35 -17.38 -17.81
CA TRP A 55 1.19 -16.51 -17.63
C TRP A 55 0.99 -16.10 -16.17
N ILE A 56 0.85 -14.79 -15.91
CA ILE A 56 0.66 -14.27 -14.55
C ILE A 56 -0.82 -14.24 -14.16
N MET A 57 -1.12 -14.65 -12.93
CA MET A 57 -2.46 -14.65 -12.32
C MET A 57 -2.50 -13.66 -11.14
N PRO A 58 -3.69 -13.22 -10.69
CA PRO A 58 -3.80 -12.27 -9.57
C PRO A 58 -3.08 -12.73 -8.30
N SER A 59 -3.12 -14.02 -7.98
CA SER A 59 -2.43 -14.60 -6.81
C SER A 59 -0.92 -14.32 -6.82
N HIS A 60 -0.27 -14.41 -7.97
CA HIS A 60 1.17 -14.15 -8.10
C HIS A 60 1.52 -12.68 -7.79
N ILE A 61 0.61 -11.76 -8.08
CA ILE A 61 0.76 -10.35 -7.69
C ILE A 61 0.59 -10.19 -6.19
N LEU A 62 -0.44 -10.82 -5.62
CA LEU A 62 -0.73 -10.72 -4.19
C LEU A 62 0.43 -11.22 -3.33
N ASP A 63 1.08 -12.31 -3.73
CA ASP A 63 2.24 -12.84 -3.00
C ASP A 63 3.34 -11.78 -2.90
N HIS A 64 3.67 -11.12 -4.01
CA HIS A 64 4.67 -10.05 -4.01
C HIS A 64 4.23 -8.77 -3.30
N VAL A 65 2.96 -8.38 -3.42
CA VAL A 65 2.44 -7.21 -2.70
C VAL A 65 2.51 -7.43 -1.19
N ARG A 66 2.14 -8.63 -0.72
CA ARG A 66 2.21 -9.00 0.70
C ARG A 66 3.65 -9.03 1.22
N GLU A 67 4.60 -9.48 0.41
CA GLU A 67 6.03 -9.36 0.72
C GLU A 67 6.43 -7.89 0.92
N VAL A 68 6.06 -7.00 -0.01
CA VAL A 68 6.37 -5.56 0.08
C VAL A 68 5.75 -4.92 1.33
N GLU A 69 4.49 -5.23 1.62
CA GLU A 69 3.84 -4.75 2.84
C GLU A 69 4.49 -5.30 4.12
N ALA A 70 4.91 -6.56 4.11
CA ALA A 70 5.61 -7.16 5.22
C ALA A 70 6.96 -6.48 5.44
N ASP A 71 7.72 -6.21 4.38
CA ASP A 71 8.99 -5.49 4.44
C ASP A 71 8.82 -4.09 5.02
N ARG A 72 7.76 -3.37 4.61
CA ARG A 72 7.40 -2.07 5.20
C ARG A 72 7.13 -2.18 6.70
N ARG A 73 6.26 -3.12 7.11
CA ARG A 73 5.94 -3.36 8.52
C ARG A 73 7.18 -3.75 9.33
N ASN A 74 8.05 -4.58 8.77
CA ASN A 74 9.28 -5.04 9.42
C ASN A 74 10.30 -3.91 9.63
N GLY A 75 10.21 -2.81 8.87
CA GLY A 75 10.98 -1.59 9.12
C GLY A 75 10.67 -0.92 10.46
N PHE A 76 9.55 -1.28 11.10
CA PHE A 76 9.14 -0.79 12.42
C PHE A 76 9.43 -1.86 13.47
N HIS A 77 10.71 -2.03 13.82
CA HIS A 77 11.21 -3.13 14.65
C HIS A 77 10.51 -3.30 16.01
N ASN A 78 9.99 -2.22 16.60
CA ASN A 78 9.32 -2.22 17.91
C ASN A 78 7.80 -2.12 17.80
N GLY A 79 7.24 -2.33 16.61
CA GLY A 79 5.83 -2.05 16.30
C GLY A 79 5.56 -0.56 16.17
N TRP A 80 4.28 -0.22 16.06
CA TRP A 80 3.80 1.16 15.96
C TRP A 80 2.53 1.35 16.78
N HIS A 81 2.43 2.49 17.47
CA HIS A 81 1.25 2.86 18.24
C HIS A 81 0.97 4.36 18.14
N PRO A 82 -0.27 4.81 18.41
CA PRO A 82 -0.56 6.23 18.51
C PRO A 82 0.27 6.94 19.59
N THR A 83 0.51 8.24 19.42
CA THR A 83 1.14 9.11 20.43
C THR A 83 0.15 9.49 21.53
N GLN A 84 0.66 10.12 22.60
CA GLN A 84 -0.19 10.66 23.66
C GLN A 84 -1.06 11.82 23.16
N ALA A 85 -0.57 12.63 22.21
CA ALA A 85 -1.36 13.69 21.58
C ALA A 85 -2.59 13.12 20.85
N ASP A 86 -2.44 12.00 20.13
CA ASP A 86 -3.56 11.32 19.50
C ASP A 86 -4.54 10.69 20.51
N GLU A 87 -4.02 10.20 21.64
CA GLU A 87 -4.86 9.70 22.74
C GLU A 87 -5.72 10.83 23.34
N GLN A 88 -5.13 11.99 23.60
CA GLN A 88 -5.82 13.16 24.12
C GLN A 88 -6.87 13.73 23.16
N ALA A 89 -6.68 13.54 21.85
CA ALA A 89 -7.66 13.93 20.82
C ALA A 89 -8.91 13.04 20.80
N GLY A 90 -8.95 11.93 21.57
CA GLY A 90 -10.16 11.16 21.83
C GLY A 90 -10.59 10.16 20.74
N ASN A 91 -9.70 9.85 19.78
CA ASN A 91 -10.03 9.00 18.60
C ASN A 91 -9.07 7.81 18.41
N TRP A 92 -8.62 7.19 19.51
CA TRP A 92 -7.62 6.10 19.49
C TRP A 92 -7.88 5.01 18.45
N GLY A 93 -9.13 4.55 18.32
CA GLY A 93 -9.48 3.46 17.39
C GLY A 93 -9.42 3.87 15.91
N GLU A 94 -9.70 5.12 15.58
CA GLU A 94 -9.56 5.64 14.21
C GLU A 94 -8.10 5.90 13.89
N VAL A 95 -7.37 6.57 14.79
CA VAL A 95 -5.94 6.83 14.62
C VAL A 95 -5.15 5.54 14.48
N SER A 96 -5.44 4.53 15.28
CA SER A 96 -4.80 3.21 15.17
C SER A 96 -5.03 2.58 13.80
N ARG A 97 -6.25 2.65 13.25
CA ARG A 97 -6.55 2.11 11.90
C ARG A 97 -5.82 2.90 10.82
N ARG A 98 -5.82 4.23 10.90
CA ARG A 98 -5.11 5.11 9.96
C ARG A 98 -3.60 4.91 10.02
N LEU A 99 -3.03 4.76 11.22
CA LEU A 99 -1.61 4.48 11.42
C LEU A 99 -1.22 3.13 10.80
N ASN A 100 -1.98 2.07 11.08
CA ASN A 100 -1.78 0.76 10.44
C ASN A 100 -1.80 0.85 8.91
N ARG A 101 -2.78 1.59 8.36
CA ARG A 101 -2.86 1.83 6.93
C ARG A 101 -1.62 2.57 6.42
N ALA A 102 -1.25 3.68 7.03
CA ALA A 102 -0.11 4.49 6.60
C ALA A 102 1.22 3.72 6.62
N VAL A 103 1.41 2.83 7.60
CA VAL A 103 2.56 1.91 7.64
C VAL A 103 2.50 0.90 6.49
N SER A 104 1.34 0.26 6.26
CA SER A 104 1.19 -0.74 5.19
C SER A 104 1.36 -0.16 3.78
N THR A 105 0.88 1.07 3.54
CA THR A 105 0.99 1.74 2.25
C THR A 105 2.33 2.45 2.06
N GLY A 106 3.12 2.60 3.12
CA GLY A 106 4.38 3.34 3.10
C GLY A 106 4.23 4.85 3.11
N GLU A 107 3.01 5.37 3.30
CA GLU A 107 2.75 6.80 3.57
C GLU A 107 3.51 7.28 4.80
N LEU A 108 3.66 6.41 5.81
CA LEU A 108 4.51 6.65 6.96
C LEU A 108 5.79 5.82 6.87
N THR A 109 6.93 6.49 6.79
CA THR A 109 8.25 5.85 6.85
C THR A 109 8.72 5.69 8.30
N PRO A 110 9.65 4.76 8.60
CA PRO A 110 10.22 4.64 9.95
C PRO A 110 10.78 5.97 10.49
N ALA A 111 11.55 6.70 9.68
CA ALA A 111 12.09 8.01 10.07
C ALA A 111 11.01 9.09 10.30
N ALA A 112 9.86 9.00 9.61
CA ALA A 112 8.73 9.88 9.89
C ALA A 112 7.99 9.47 11.18
N TYR A 113 7.90 8.17 11.46
CA TYR A 113 7.33 7.63 12.69
C TYR A 113 8.18 7.97 13.92
N ASP A 114 9.50 7.92 13.82
CA ASP A 114 10.39 8.33 14.91
C ASP A 114 10.14 9.79 15.30
N ARG A 115 10.04 10.69 14.31
CA ARG A 115 9.68 12.10 14.54
C ARG A 115 8.28 12.27 15.14
N TYR A 116 7.31 11.49 14.65
CA TYR A 116 5.94 11.47 15.16
C TYR A 116 5.91 11.13 16.66
N GLN A 117 6.70 10.14 17.09
CA GLN A 117 6.82 9.74 18.50
C GLN A 117 7.61 10.77 19.32
N GLU A 118 8.80 11.15 18.87
CA GLU A 118 9.71 12.04 19.61
C GLU A 118 9.11 13.42 19.88
N GLN A 119 8.36 13.94 18.91
CA GLN A 119 7.73 15.27 19.00
C GLN A 119 6.29 15.21 19.53
N ASN A 120 5.78 14.02 19.88
CA ASN A 120 4.41 13.80 20.33
C ASN A 120 3.38 14.48 19.42
N LEU A 121 3.53 14.30 18.11
CA LEU A 121 2.65 14.90 17.10
C LEU A 121 1.35 14.13 16.98
N THR A 122 0.33 14.75 16.38
CA THR A 122 -0.84 14.01 15.89
C THR A 122 -0.49 13.30 14.58
N LEU A 123 -1.20 12.22 14.27
CA LEU A 123 -0.98 11.49 13.01
C LEU A 123 -1.16 12.39 11.78
N ASP A 124 -2.12 13.32 11.81
CA ASP A 124 -2.34 14.27 10.73
C ASP A 124 -1.12 15.18 10.50
N ALA A 125 -0.46 15.62 11.57
CA ALA A 125 0.75 16.42 11.46
C ALA A 125 1.92 15.60 10.89
N ALA A 126 2.05 14.34 11.32
CA ALA A 126 3.10 13.44 10.82
C ALA A 126 2.94 13.08 9.34
N LEU A 127 1.70 12.93 8.88
CA LEU A 127 1.37 12.67 7.47
C LEU A 127 1.33 13.95 6.61
N GLY A 128 1.57 15.12 7.20
CA GLY A 128 1.52 16.41 6.48
C GLY A 128 0.11 16.83 6.06
N LEU A 129 -0.93 16.31 6.72
CA LEU A 129 -2.35 16.58 6.44
C LEU A 129 -2.89 17.82 7.18
N VAL A 130 -2.13 18.37 8.14
CA VAL A 130 -2.48 19.65 8.76
C VAL A 130 -2.16 20.77 7.77
N ALA A 131 -3.20 21.31 7.14
CA ALA A 131 -3.10 22.55 6.40
C ALA A 131 -2.54 23.64 7.32
N ILE A 132 -1.51 24.35 6.85
CA ILE A 132 -1.13 25.65 7.40
C ILE A 132 -2.38 26.53 7.32
N GLN A 133 -3.03 26.79 8.46
CA GLN A 133 -4.09 27.78 8.59
C GLN A 133 -3.48 29.17 8.79
#